data_AF-A0A954A929-F1
#
_entry.id   AF-A0A954A929-F1
#
_cell.length_a   1.000
_cell.length_b   1.000
_cell.length_c   1.000
_cell.angle_alpha   90.00
_cell.angle_beta   90.00
_cell.angle_gamma   90.00
#
_symmetry.space_group_name_H-M   'P 1'
#
loop_
_entity.id
_entity.type
_entity.pdbx_description
1 polymer ?
#
loop_
_entity_poly.entity_id
_entity_poly.type
_entity_poly.pdbx_seq_one_letter_code
_entity_poly.pdbx_strand_id
1 'polypeptide(L)'
;MSDSRETPESPDLRRVLESATYRLAHLDTEFLQREELRPVRFQLELLKPELLLQEHHVESTIVLLGGTRILERGQAEDQLTRAELSVEEAATPENRAAVARWRRVLAKSRFYDEARQFSRIVSEYGQENGERNFVI
;
A
#
# COMPACT_ATOMS: atom_id res chain seq x y z
N MET A 1 32.63 -24.21 -40.61
CA MET A 1 32.85 -25.46 -39.86
C MET A 1 31.96 -25.43 -38.64
N SER A 2 30.84 -26.14 -38.75
CA SER A 2 29.84 -26.33 -37.70
C SER A 2 30.45 -27.20 -36.60
N ASP A 3 30.71 -26.64 -35.42
CA ASP A 3 31.04 -27.43 -34.23
C ASP A 3 29.75 -27.65 -33.44
N SER A 4 28.91 -28.52 -34.00
CA SER A 4 27.78 -29.15 -33.32
C SER A 4 28.31 -30.12 -32.27
N ARG A 5 28.74 -29.59 -31.12
CA ARG A 5 28.85 -30.38 -29.90
C ARG A 5 27.45 -30.50 -29.33
N GLU A 6 26.73 -31.53 -29.75
CA GLU A 6 25.64 -32.08 -28.97
C GLU A 6 26.21 -32.41 -27.59
N THR A 7 25.94 -31.55 -26.60
CA THR A 7 26.11 -31.92 -25.20
C THR A 7 25.21 -33.13 -24.96
N PRO A 8 25.75 -34.31 -24.61
CA PRO A 8 24.90 -35.39 -24.17
C PRO A 8 24.32 -34.91 -22.83
N GLU A 9 23.04 -34.55 -22.82
CA GLU A 9 22.31 -34.28 -21.59
C GLU A 9 22.25 -35.57 -20.79
N SER A 10 23.29 -35.81 -19.99
CA SER A 10 23.33 -36.97 -19.13
C SER A 10 22.14 -36.89 -18.18
N PRO A 11 21.43 -38.01 -17.91
CA PRO A 11 20.30 -38.02 -16.99
C PRO A 11 20.64 -37.42 -15.63
N ASP A 12 21.90 -37.55 -15.21
CA ASP A 12 22.42 -37.00 -13.95
C ASP A 12 22.59 -35.47 -14.02
N LEU A 13 23.02 -34.91 -15.15
CA LEU A 13 23.09 -33.46 -15.33
C LEU A 13 21.71 -32.83 -15.31
N ARG A 14 20.72 -33.43 -15.99
CA ARG A 14 19.31 -32.97 -15.91
C ARG A 14 18.80 -33.01 -14.47
N ARG A 15 19.06 -34.10 -13.74
CA ARG A 15 18.66 -34.24 -12.33
C ARG A 15 19.28 -33.16 -11.43
N VAL A 16 20.52 -32.75 -11.69
CA VAL A 16 21.18 -31.66 -10.94
C VAL A 16 20.56 -30.31 -11.28
N LEU A 17 20.31 -30.02 -12.56
CA LEU A 17 19.72 -28.75 -13.00
C LEU A 17 18.27 -28.58 -12.54
N GLU A 18 17.52 -29.68 -12.41
CA GLU A 18 16.14 -29.72 -11.91
C GLU A 18 16.06 -29.71 -10.37
N SER A 19 17.18 -29.87 -9.67
CA SER A 19 17.22 -29.87 -8.19
C SER A 19 16.98 -28.47 -7.61
N ALA A 20 16.23 -28.41 -6.51
CA ALA A 20 16.01 -27.17 -5.75
C ALA A 20 17.33 -26.51 -5.29
N THR A 21 18.36 -27.31 -5.00
CA THR A 21 19.68 -26.80 -4.60
C THR A 21 20.45 -26.07 -5.71
N TYR A 22 20.06 -26.26 -6.97
CA TYR A 22 20.65 -25.57 -8.12
C TYR A 22 19.89 -24.28 -8.48
N ARG A 23 18.73 -24.03 -7.86
CA ARG A 23 17.97 -22.79 -8.06
C ARG A 23 18.74 -21.61 -7.49
N LEU A 24 18.88 -20.55 -8.29
CA LEU A 24 19.53 -19.32 -7.83
C LEU A 24 18.70 -18.70 -6.70
N ALA A 25 19.34 -18.27 -5.62
CA ALA A 25 18.68 -17.77 -4.41
C ALA A 25 17.70 -16.60 -4.68
N HIS A 26 18.00 -15.72 -5.64
CA HIS A 26 17.11 -14.59 -5.99
C HIS A 26 15.87 -15.01 -6.79
N LEU A 27 15.87 -16.22 -7.36
CA LEU A 27 14.72 -16.84 -8.04
C LEU A 27 14.00 -17.86 -7.15
N ASP A 28 14.55 -18.18 -5.98
CA ASP A 28 14.00 -19.17 -5.07
C ASP A 28 13.11 -18.54 -4.00
N THR A 29 11.83 -18.36 -4.31
CA THR A 29 10.87 -17.73 -3.40
C THR A 29 10.67 -18.52 -2.10
N GLU A 30 10.74 -19.86 -2.14
CA GLU A 30 10.60 -20.70 -0.95
C GLU A 30 11.77 -20.49 0.02
N PHE A 31 12.99 -20.42 -0.51
CA PHE A 31 14.17 -20.02 0.26
C PHE A 31 14.00 -18.61 0.82
N LEU A 32 13.66 -17.63 -0.04
CA LEU A 32 13.48 -16.23 0.35
C LEU A 32 12.40 -16.01 1.41
N GLN A 33 11.41 -16.90 1.57
CA GLN A 33 10.33 -16.79 2.56
C GLN A 33 10.69 -17.34 3.95
N ARG A 34 11.81 -18.06 4.08
CA ARG A 34 12.29 -18.60 5.37
C ARG A 34 12.46 -17.53 6.44
N GLU A 35 12.35 -17.93 7.71
CA GLU A 35 12.40 -17.00 8.84
C GLU A 35 13.77 -16.30 8.96
N GLU A 36 14.84 -17.03 8.66
CA GLU A 36 16.22 -16.55 8.67
C GLU A 36 16.45 -15.38 7.70
N LEU A 37 15.65 -15.30 6.64
CA LEU A 37 15.73 -14.23 5.63
C LEU A 37 14.75 -13.08 5.88
N ARG A 38 14.03 -13.09 7.00
CA ARG A 38 13.18 -11.95 7.40
C ARG A 38 13.95 -10.62 7.44
N PRO A 39 15.19 -10.52 7.96
CA PRO A 39 15.95 -9.27 7.94
C PRO A 39 16.25 -8.76 6.52
N VAL A 40 16.58 -9.68 5.60
CA VAL A 40 16.84 -9.34 4.19
C VAL A 40 15.57 -8.85 3.51
N ARG A 41 14.42 -9.52 3.72
CA ARG A 41 13.12 -9.05 3.21
C ARG A 41 12.77 -7.68 3.77
N PHE A 42 12.97 -7.45 5.07
CA PHE A 42 12.73 -6.16 5.69
C PHE A 42 13.61 -5.04 5.09
N GLN A 43 14.88 -5.32 4.83
CA GLN A 43 15.75 -4.37 4.12
C GLN A 43 15.20 -4.04 2.73
N LEU A 44 14.70 -5.03 1.98
CA LEU A 44 14.09 -4.80 0.67
C LEU A 44 12.79 -3.99 0.76
N GLU A 45 11.96 -4.21 1.79
CA GLU A 45 10.76 -3.41 2.04
C GLU A 45 11.07 -1.94 2.35
N LEU A 46 12.24 -1.65 2.93
CA LEU A 46 12.72 -0.28 3.13
C LEU A 46 13.39 0.31 1.88
N LEU A 47 14.20 -0.49 1.19
CA LEU A 47 14.98 -0.01 0.03
C LEU A 47 14.09 0.25 -1.20
N LYS A 48 13.09 -0.60 -1.43
CA LYS A 48 12.19 -0.47 -2.59
C LYS A 48 11.49 0.89 -2.64
N PRO A 49 10.82 1.39 -1.59
CA PRO A 49 10.20 2.71 -1.63
C PRO A 49 11.23 3.83 -1.78
N GLU A 50 12.39 3.73 -1.12
CA GLU A 50 13.47 4.72 -1.26
C GLU A 50 13.92 4.88 -2.72
N LEU A 51 14.19 3.77 -3.42
CA LEU A 51 14.58 3.80 -4.84
C LEU A 51 13.48 4.43 -5.72
N LEU A 52 12.21 4.09 -5.47
CA LEU A 52 11.09 4.65 -6.24
C LEU A 52 10.91 6.15 -5.99
N LEU A 53 11.12 6.62 -4.76
CA LEU A 53 11.09 8.05 -4.44
C LEU A 53 12.20 8.81 -5.16
N GLN A 54 13.41 8.25 -5.18
CA GLN A 54 14.56 8.80 -5.90
C GLN A 54 14.33 8.84 -7.42
N GLU A 55 13.83 7.76 -8.02
CA GLU A 55 13.46 7.71 -9.45
C GLU A 55 12.41 8.76 -9.83
N HIS A 56 11.57 9.15 -8.87
CA HIS A 56 10.55 10.17 -9.04
C HIS A 56 10.98 11.58 -8.61
N HIS A 57 12.26 11.79 -8.29
CA HIS A 57 12.81 13.07 -7.83
C HIS A 57 12.06 13.63 -6.61
N VAL A 58 11.66 12.76 -5.67
CA VAL A 58 11.05 13.16 -4.41
C VAL A 58 12.15 13.47 -3.40
N GLU A 59 12.34 14.77 -3.13
CA GLU A 59 13.39 15.26 -2.25
C GLU A 59 12.93 15.38 -0.79
N SER A 60 11.62 15.58 -0.58
CA SER A 60 11.06 15.67 0.77
C SER A 60 9.60 15.22 0.83
N THR A 61 9.25 14.60 1.95
CA THR A 61 7.90 14.10 2.21
C THR A 61 7.32 14.67 3.51
N ILE A 62 6.01 14.90 3.57
CA ILE A 62 5.29 15.28 4.78
C ILE A 62 4.34 14.14 5.16
N VAL A 63 4.51 13.58 6.36
CA VAL A 63 3.63 12.53 6.86
C VAL A 63 2.41 13.15 7.55
N LEU A 64 1.22 12.94 7.00
CA LEU A 64 -0.04 13.26 7.68
C LEU A 64 -0.62 12.04 8.39
N LEU A 65 -0.96 12.24 9.67
CA LEU A 65 -1.67 11.25 10.47
C LEU A 65 -3.12 11.69 10.66
N GLY A 66 -4.05 10.74 10.55
CA GLY A 66 -5.47 10.99 10.66
C GLY A 66 -6.21 9.87 11.40
N GLY A 67 -7.46 10.15 11.78
CA GLY A 67 -8.32 9.13 12.37
C GLY A 67 -8.83 8.14 11.32
N THR A 68 -8.93 6.86 11.67
CA THR A 68 -9.39 5.77 10.78
C THR A 68 -10.87 5.86 10.37
N ARG A 69 -11.61 6.83 10.91
CA ARG A 69 -13.06 7.01 10.70
C ARG A 69 -13.40 8.46 10.32
N ILE A 70 -12.55 9.05 9.47
CA ILE A 70 -12.78 10.34 8.84
C ILE A 70 -13.13 10.04 7.38
N LEU A 71 -14.33 10.44 6.96
CA LEU A 71 -14.81 10.25 5.59
C LEU A 71 -15.04 11.60 4.94
N GLU A 72 -15.03 11.61 3.62
CA GLU A 72 -15.59 12.71 2.85
C GLU A 72 -17.04 12.96 3.29
N ARG A 73 -17.45 14.22 3.28
CA ARG A 73 -18.76 14.64 3.80
C ARG A 73 -19.93 13.87 3.15
N GLY A 74 -19.98 13.79 1.82
CA GLY A 74 -21.07 13.10 1.12
C GLY A 74 -21.17 11.62 1.50
N GLN A 75 -20.04 10.93 1.62
CA GLN A 75 -20.01 9.54 2.07
C GLN A 75 -20.50 9.39 3.51
N ALA A 76 -20.15 10.32 4.40
CA ALA A 76 -20.64 10.30 5.77
C ALA A 76 -22.15 10.57 5.87
N GLU A 77 -22.68 11.46 5.01
CA GLU A 77 -24.12 11.74 4.90
C GLU A 77 -24.90 10.54 4.36
N ASP A 78 -24.39 9.87 3.32
CA ASP A 78 -24.99 8.64 2.78
C ASP A 78 -25.06 7.53 3.83
N GLN A 79 -23.98 7.33 4.59
CA GLN A 79 -23.93 6.34 5.65
C GLN A 79 -24.86 6.67 6.82
N LEU A 80 -24.99 7.95 7.17
CA LEU A 80 -25.95 8.40 8.16
C LEU A 80 -27.38 8.15 7.70
N THR A 81 -27.70 8.51 6.46
CA THR A 81 -29.03 8.29 5.86
C THR A 81 -29.40 6.81 5.88
N ARG A 82 -28.49 5.92 5.45
CA ARG A 82 -28.69 4.46 5.50
C ARG A 82 -28.94 3.95 6.92
N ALA A 83 -28.24 4.50 7.91
CA ALA A 83 -28.44 4.12 9.30
C ALA A 83 -29.76 4.65 9.87
N GLU A 84 -30.25 5.80 9.41
CA GLU A 84 -31.55 6.34 9.81
C GLU A 84 -32.69 5.48 9.23
N LEU A 85 -32.60 5.08 7.96
CA LEU A 85 -33.54 4.13 7.34
C LEU A 85 -33.59 2.79 8.08
N SER A 86 -32.44 2.25 8.52
CA SER A 86 -32.44 0.98 9.27
C SER A 86 -33.13 1.08 10.64
N VAL A 87 -33.14 2.27 11.25
CA VAL A 87 -33.91 2.52 12.48
C VAL A 87 -35.41 2.59 12.18
N GLU A 88 -35.80 3.16 11.04
CA GLU A 88 -37.20 3.18 10.58
C GLU A 88 -37.72 1.77 10.30
N GLU A 89 -36.92 0.92 9.66
CA GLU A 89 -37.24 -0.49 9.42
C GLU A 89 -37.32 -1.29 10.73
N ALA A 90 -36.35 -1.10 11.62
CA ALA A 90 -36.31 -1.77 12.92
C ALA A 90 -35.54 -0.94 13.97
N ALA A 91 -36.26 -0.47 15.00
CA ALA A 91 -35.68 0.31 16.09
C ALA A 91 -34.92 -0.57 17.11
N THR A 92 -33.91 -1.30 16.67
CA THR A 92 -33.03 -2.08 17.55
C THR A 92 -32.00 -1.17 18.26
N PRO A 93 -31.45 -1.58 19.42
CA PRO A 93 -30.34 -0.86 20.05
C PRO A 93 -29.13 -0.69 19.12
N GLU A 94 -28.88 -1.69 18.27
CA GLU A 94 -27.79 -1.69 17.29
C GLU A 94 -27.99 -0.61 16.22
N ASN A 95 -29.17 -0.53 15.62
CA ASN A 95 -29.49 0.49 14.61
C ASN A 95 -29.41 1.90 15.20
N ARG A 96 -29.92 2.11 16.42
CA ARG A 96 -29.76 3.39 17.13
C ARG A 96 -28.29 3.73 17.39
N ALA A 97 -27.47 2.76 17.76
CA ALA A 97 -26.03 2.96 17.97
C ALA A 97 -25.30 3.28 16.65
N ALA A 98 -25.73 2.71 15.53
CA ALA A 98 -25.21 3.00 14.20
C ALA A 98 -25.46 4.46 13.81
N VAL A 99 -26.67 4.99 14.01
CA VAL A 99 -26.98 6.42 13.79
C VAL A 99 -26.07 7.32 14.62
N ALA A 100 -25.94 7.05 15.92
CA ALA A 100 -25.04 7.82 16.80
C ALA A 100 -23.58 7.77 16.35
N ARG A 101 -23.12 6.62 15.83
CA ARG A 101 -21.78 6.46 15.27
C ARG A 101 -21.60 7.32 14.01
N TRP A 102 -22.52 7.25 13.06
CA TRP A 102 -22.41 7.97 11.80
C TRP A 102 -22.58 9.47 11.96
N ARG A 103 -23.39 9.94 12.92
CA ARG A 103 -23.42 11.37 13.31
C ARG A 103 -22.06 11.87 13.78
N ARG A 104 -21.33 11.07 14.58
CA ARG A 104 -19.96 11.42 15.01
C ARG A 104 -18.95 11.42 13.86
N VAL A 105 -19.11 10.51 12.89
CA VAL A 105 -18.26 10.48 11.69
C VAL A 105 -18.53 11.70 10.83
N LEU A 106 -19.80 12.02 10.58
CA LEU A 106 -20.19 13.22 9.83
C LEU A 106 -19.68 14.50 10.49
N ALA A 107 -19.77 14.62 11.82
CA ALA A 107 -19.21 15.76 12.55
C ALA A 107 -17.70 15.94 12.34
N LYS A 108 -16.97 14.86 12.03
CA LYS A 108 -15.54 14.86 11.76
C LYS A 108 -15.18 14.96 10.28
N SER A 109 -16.15 14.92 9.36
CA SER A 109 -15.87 14.89 7.92
C SER A 109 -15.11 16.12 7.45
N ARG A 110 -15.26 17.27 8.12
CA ARG A 110 -14.48 18.49 7.82
C ARG A 110 -12.97 18.26 7.80
N PHE A 111 -12.45 17.35 8.64
CA PHE A 111 -11.02 17.06 8.71
C PHE A 111 -10.51 16.37 7.43
N TYR A 112 -11.40 15.73 6.66
CA TYR A 112 -11.06 15.22 5.34
C TYR A 112 -10.74 16.37 4.38
N ASP A 113 -11.61 17.39 4.33
CA ASP A 113 -11.45 18.54 3.44
C ASP A 113 -10.23 19.39 3.86
N GLU A 114 -10.05 19.60 5.17
CA GLU A 114 -8.87 20.29 5.71
C GLU A 114 -7.57 19.56 5.34
N ALA A 115 -7.51 18.24 5.47
CA ALA A 115 -6.34 17.45 5.08
C ALA A 115 -6.06 17.54 3.58
N ARG A 116 -7.10 17.48 2.73
CA ARG A 116 -6.95 17.64 1.27
C ARG A 116 -6.50 19.05 0.89
N GLN A 117 -7.04 20.07 1.54
CA GLN A 117 -6.66 21.46 1.31
C GLN A 117 -5.19 21.69 1.71
N PHE A 118 -4.79 21.23 2.91
CA PHE A 118 -3.40 21.26 3.33
C PHE A 118 -2.51 20.58 2.30
N SER A 119 -2.91 19.37 1.87
CA SER A 119 -2.11 18.57 0.95
C SER A 119 -1.90 19.25 -0.39
N ARG A 120 -2.97 19.84 -0.92
CA ARG A 120 -2.92 20.64 -2.14
C ARG A 120 -1.97 21.82 -2.00
N ILE A 121 -2.08 22.60 -0.92
CA ILE A 121 -1.24 23.80 -0.71
C ILE A 121 0.24 23.44 -0.69
N VAL A 122 0.65 22.44 0.09
CA VAL A 122 2.07 22.10 0.19
C VAL A 122 2.61 21.45 -1.08
N SER A 123 1.80 20.62 -1.75
CA SER A 123 2.18 20.01 -3.03
C SER A 123 2.30 21.05 -4.15
N GLU A 124 1.38 22.01 -4.24
CA GLU A 124 1.47 23.12 -5.22
C GLU A 124 2.71 23.99 -4.98
N TYR A 125 3.11 24.18 -3.72
CA TYR A 125 4.29 24.98 -3.37
C TYR A 125 5.62 24.27 -3.68
N GLY A 126 5.69 22.95 -3.49
CA GLY A 126 6.94 22.19 -3.57
C GLY A 126 7.30 21.59 -4.93
N GLN A 127 6.44 21.73 -5.94
CA GLN A 127 6.60 21.07 -7.25
C GLN A 127 7.11 22.03 -8.34
N GLU A 128 8.28 22.63 -8.10
CA GLU A 128 8.93 23.54 -9.05
C GLU A 128 10.18 22.88 -9.70
N ASN A 129 10.50 23.28 -10.93
CA ASN A 129 11.75 22.93 -11.63
C ASN A 129 12.06 21.42 -11.80
N GLY A 130 11.05 20.55 -11.71
CA GLY A 130 11.19 19.10 -11.92
C GLY A 130 11.54 18.31 -10.65
N GLU A 131 11.84 19.00 -9.55
CA GLU A 131 11.98 18.41 -8.21
C GLU A 131 10.62 18.36 -7.51
N ARG A 132 10.40 17.34 -6.68
CA ARG A 132 9.15 17.17 -5.92
C ARG A 132 9.45 17.30 -4.43
N ASN A 133 9.25 18.50 -3.91
CA ASN A 133 9.32 18.78 -2.49
C ASN A 133 7.93 18.68 -1.84
N PHE A 134 7.91 18.32 -0.55
CA PHE A 134 6.72 18.26 0.29
C PHE A 134 5.61 17.33 -0.23
N VAL A 135 6.00 16.19 -0.79
CA VAL A 135 5.05 15.15 -1.22
C VAL A 135 4.37 14.54 0.00
N ILE A 136 3.05 14.40 -0.05
CA ILE A 136 2.23 13.79 1.01
C ILE A 136 1.85 12.38 0.63
#